data_AF-A0A6N8UXQ7-F1
#
_entry.id   AF-A0A6N8UXQ7-F1
#
_cell.length_a   1.000
_cell.length_b   1.000
_cell.length_c   1.000
_cell.angle_alpha   90.00
_cell.angle_beta   90.00
_cell.angle_gamma   90.00
#
_symmetry.space_group_name_H-M   'P 1'
#
loop_
_entity.id
_entity.type
_entity.pdbx_description
1 polymer ?
#
loop_
_entity_poly.entity_id
_entity_poly.type
_entity_poly.pdbx_seq_one_letter_code
_entity_poly.pdbx_strand_id
1 'polypeptide(L)' 'MESVFLDEGFGTLDPHTLDTVATAVEELGATGRFVGIVTHIRELADRMPVRLEVTKAGGAATVERIET' A
#
# COMPACT_ATOMS: atom_id res chain seq x y z
N MET A 1 -6.16 -6.56 -18.59
CA MET A 1 -5.41 -6.04 -17.43
C MET A 1 -6.38 -6.05 -16.27
N GLU A 2 -6.19 -6.95 -15.31
CA GLU A 2 -7.00 -6.96 -14.10
C GLU A 2 -6.33 -6.07 -13.05
N SER A 3 -7.12 -5.27 -12.34
CA SER A 3 -6.66 -4.41 -11.26
C SER A 3 -7.42 -4.72 -9.98
N VAL A 4 -6.71 -4.69 -8.85
CA VAL A 4 -7.29 -4.79 -7.51
C VAL A 4 -6.88 -3.58 -6.70
N PHE A 5 -7.84 -3.04 -5.94
CA PHE A 5 -7.59 -2.03 -4.94
C PHE A 5 -7.99 -2.58 -3.58
N LEU A 6 -7.09 -2.50 -2.61
CA LEU A 6 -7.31 -2.87 -1.22
C LEU A 6 -7.35 -1.59 -0.40
N ASP A 7 -8.44 -1.34 0.31
CA ASP A 7 -8.66 -0.10 1.06
C ASP A 7 -8.91 -0.42 2.54
N GLU A 8 -8.01 0.08 3.38
CA GLU A 8 -8.05 0.00 4.85
C GLU A 8 -8.25 -1.41 5.45
N GLY A 9 -8.21 -1.52 6.79
CA GLY A 9 -8.43 -2.78 7.50
C GLY A 9 -7.18 -3.59 7.89
N PHE A 10 -5.99 -3.16 7.49
CA PHE A 10 -4.73 -3.80 7.93
C PHE A 10 -4.33 -3.41 9.37
N GLY A 11 -4.92 -2.36 9.95
CA GLY A 11 -4.46 -1.74 11.20
C GLY A 11 -4.71 -2.56 12.45
N THR A 12 -5.55 -3.58 12.37
CA THR A 12 -5.83 -4.53 13.46
C THR A 12 -4.99 -5.80 13.35
N LEU A 13 -4.17 -5.93 12.31
CA LEU A 13 -3.32 -7.10 12.10
C LEU A 13 -2.10 -7.02 13.00
N ASP A 14 -1.71 -8.16 13.54
CA ASP A 14 -0.42 -8.31 14.16
C ASP A 14 0.71 -8.22 13.11
N PRO A 15 1.96 -7.92 13.51
CA PRO A 15 3.07 -7.76 12.58
C PRO A 15 3.33 -8.96 11.66
N HIS A 16 3.10 -10.19 12.13
CA HIS A 16 3.31 -11.39 11.31
C HIS A 16 2.25 -11.50 10.23
N THR A 17 1.00 -11.20 10.56
CA THR A 17 -0.09 -11.17 9.57
C THR A 17 0.12 -10.04 8.55
N LEU A 18 0.64 -8.88 8.97
CA LEU A 18 0.97 -7.79 8.05
C LEU A 18 2.05 -8.19 7.03
N ASP A 19 3.08 -8.92 7.47
CA ASP A 19 4.14 -9.43 6.60
C ASP A 19 3.60 -10.44 5.56
N THR A 20 2.66 -11.28 5.99
CA THR A 20 1.95 -12.23 5.10
C THR A 20 1.16 -11.48 4.04
N VAL A 21 0.44 -10.41 4.41
CA VAL A 21 -0.31 -9.56 3.48
C VAL A 21 0.61 -8.89 2.47
N ALA A 22 1.71 -8.29 2.93
CA ALA A 22 2.64 -7.60 2.05
C ALA A 22 3.23 -8.56 1.00
N THR A 23 3.62 -9.76 1.43
CA THR A 23 4.11 -10.81 0.54
C THR A 23 3.06 -11.24 -0.50
N ALA A 24 1.81 -11.44 -0.07
CA ALA A 24 0.73 -11.80 -1.00
C ALA A 24 0.46 -10.71 -2.05
N VAL A 25 0.58 -9.43 -1.67
CA VAL A 25 0.40 -8.32 -2.61
C VAL A 25 1.54 -8.25 -3.63
N GLU A 26 2.78 -8.48 -3.19
CA GLU A 26 3.94 -8.57 -4.08
C GLU A 26 3.78 -9.72 -5.10
N GLU A 27 3.35 -10.90 -4.65
CA GLU A 27 3.09 -12.06 -5.51
C GLU A 27 1.99 -11.76 -6.54
N LEU A 28 0.88 -11.13 -6.13
CA LEU A 28 -0.18 -10.72 -7.04
C LEU A 28 0.34 -9.74 -8.11
N GLY A 29 1.19 -8.78 -7.72
CA GLY A 29 1.87 -7.88 -8.65
C GLY A 29 2.73 -8.62 -9.67
N ALA A 30 3.47 -9.65 -9.23
CA ALA A 30 4.33 -10.45 -10.08
C ALA A 30 3.58 -11.25 -11.16
N THR A 31 2.29 -11.56 -10.94
CA THR A 31 1.43 -12.21 -11.96
C THR A 31 1.00 -11.27 -13.11
N GLY A 32 1.42 -10.00 -13.10
CA GLY A 32 1.03 -8.99 -14.08
C GLY A 32 -0.31 -8.31 -13.75
N ARG A 33 -0.82 -8.52 -12.54
CA ARG A 33 -1.99 -7.80 -12.00
C ARG A 33 -1.55 -6.46 -11.44
N PHE A 34 -2.32 -5.40 -11.69
CA PHE A 34 -2.10 -4.14 -11.00
C PHE A 34 -2.74 -4.20 -9.62
N VAL A 35 -1.95 -4.01 -8.55
CA VAL A 35 -2.45 -4.00 -7.17
C VAL A 35 -2.17 -2.65 -6.54
N GLY A 36 -3.22 -1.94 -6.13
CA GLY A 36 -3.13 -0.72 -5.34
C GLY A 36 -3.55 -0.97 -3.90
N ILE A 37 -2.83 -0.38 -2.95
CA ILE A 37 -3.17 -0.43 -1.53
C ILE A 37 -3.33 0.99 -1.00
N VAL A 38 -4.42 1.23 -0.26
CA VAL A 38 -4.60 2.43 0.55
C VAL A 38 -4.45 2.02 2.02
N THR A 39 -3.43 2.56 2.69
CA THR A 39 -3.10 2.20 4.07
C THR A 39 -2.45 3.37 4.80
N HIS A 40 -2.70 3.48 6.10
CA HIS A 40 -1.96 4.36 7.00
C HIS A 40 -0.79 3.64 7.70
N ILE A 41 -0.62 2.34 7.44
CA ILE A 41 0.43 1.52 8.07
C ILE A 41 1.71 1.68 7.31
N ARG A 42 2.71 2.24 7.99
CA ARG A 42 3.99 2.59 7.38
C ARG A 42 4.77 1.37 6.94
N GLU A 43 4.76 0.31 7.75
CA GLU A 43 5.46 -0.94 7.50
C GLU A 43 4.99 -1.62 6.21
N LEU A 44 3.69 -1.54 5.90
CA LEU A 44 3.15 -2.07 4.64
C LEU A 44 3.49 -1.16 3.45
N ALA A 45 3.43 0.16 3.63
CA ALA A 45 3.76 1.13 2.59
C ALA A 45 5.24 1.10 2.20
N ASP A 46 6.14 0.92 3.17
CA ASP A 46 7.60 0.90 2.99
C ASP A 46 8.06 -0.34 2.20
N ARG A 47 7.25 -1.41 2.14
CA ARG A 47 7.51 -2.59 1.30
C ARG A 47 7.15 -2.40 -0.18
N MET A 48 6.37 -1.38 -0.52
CA MET A 48 5.91 -1.16 -1.89
C MET A 48 6.96 -0.39 -2.70
N PRO A 49 7.28 -0.81 -3.95
CA PRO A 49 8.33 -0.17 -4.76
C PRO A 49 7.95 1.25 -5.24
N VAL A 50 6.64 1.53 -5.32
CA VAL A 50 6.11 2.85 -5.68
C VAL A 50 4.98 3.16 -4.73
N ARG A 51 5.00 4.35 -4.13
CA ARG A 51 3.93 4.83 -3.25
C ARG A 51 3.57 6.28 -3.52
N LEU A 52 2.34 6.64 -3.18
CA LEU A 52 1.83 8.00 -3.18
C LEU A 52 1.66 8.42 -1.72
N GLU A 53 2.59 9.23 -1.21
CA GLU A 53 2.50 9.76 0.14
C GLU A 53 1.54 10.95 0.16
N VAL A 54 0.47 10.82 0.95
CA VAL A 54 -0.56 11.85 1.09
C VAL A 54 -0.35 12.60 2.41
N THR A 55 -0.11 13.91 2.33
CA THR A 55 0.06 14.78 3.50
C THR A 55 -1.07 15.79 3.56
N LYS A 56 -1.71 15.93 4.73
CA LYS A 56 -2.78 16.91 4.94
C LYS A 56 -2.18 18.32 5.03
N ALA A 57 -2.73 19.26 4.24
CA ALA A 57 -2.28 20.65 4.19
C ALA A 57 -3.50 21.60 4.26
N GLY A 58 -3.83 22.10 5.46
CA GLY A 58 -4.73 23.25 5.66
C GLY A 58 -6.05 23.22 4.88
N GLY A 59 -6.83 22.12 4.98
CA GLY A 59 -8.10 21.96 4.25
C GLY A 59 -7.97 21.29 2.88
N ALA A 60 -6.75 21.06 2.42
CA ALA A 60 -6.40 20.25 1.25
C ALA A 60 -5.47 19.09 1.64
N ALA A 61 -5.04 18.32 0.63
CA ALA A 61 -3.98 17.33 0.75
C ALA A 61 -2.97 17.52 -0.38
N THR A 62 -1.69 17.29 -0.09
CA THR A 62 -0.62 17.19 -1.07
C THR A 62 -0.28 15.72 -1.28
N VAL A 63 0.09 15.37 -2.52
CA VAL A 63 0.48 14.00 -2.88
C VAL A 63 1.88 14.04 -3.47
N GLU A 64 2.77 13.22 -2.94
CA GLU A 64 4.13 13.04 -3.45
C GLU A 64 4.33 11.59 -3.88
N ARG A 65 4.90 11.39 -5.07
CA ARG A 65 5.24 10.05 -5.55
C ARG A 65 6.65 9.71 -5.08
N ILE A 66 6.77 8.63 -4.34
CA ILE A 66 8.05 8.07 -3.91
C ILE A 66 8.29 6.75 -4.64
N GLU A 67 9.50 6.58 -5.15
CA GLU A 67 10.00 5.32 -5.70
C GLU A 67 11.15 4.86 -4.80
N THR A 68 11.17 3.58 -4.43
CA THR A 68 12.19 2.98 -3.54
C THR A 68 12.80 1.77 -4.20
#